data_AF-A0A497FPL5-F1
#
_entry.id   AF-A0A497FPL5-F1
#
_cell.length_a   1.000
_cell.length_b   1.000
_cell.length_c   1.000
_cell.angle_alpha   90.00
_cell.angle_beta   90.00
_cell.angle_gamma   90.00
#
_symmetry.space_group_name_H-M   'P 1'
#
loop_
_entity.id
_entity.type
_entity.pdbx_description
1 polymer ?
#
loop_
_entity_poly.entity_id
_entity_poly.type
_entity_poly.pdbx_seq_one_letter_code
_entity_poly.pdbx_strand_id
1 'polypeptide(L)' 'ILEGFDDKSVDLYDLAAKLKSKLACGGTAKNGRIELQGDHRYKARELLIELGFNPENILVE' A
#
# COMPACT_ATOMS: atom_id res chain seq x y z
N ILE A 1 6.75 -4.24 1.74
CA ILE A 1 6.83 -2.83 2.20
C ILE A 1 6.38 -1.97 1.02
N LEU A 2 5.61 -0.92 1.24
CA LEU A 2 5.20 0.02 0.20
C LEU A 2 5.72 1.40 0.54
N GLU A 3 6.39 2.05 -0.41
CA GLU A 3 7.03 3.35 -0.26
C GLU A 3 6.96 4.15 -1.57
N GLY A 4 7.38 5.42 -1.55
CA GLY A 4 7.33 6.30 -2.73
C GLY A 4 6.00 7.03 -2.93
N PHE A 5 5.13 7.06 -1.91
CA PHE A 5 3.95 7.90 -1.92
C PHE A 5 4.32 9.35 -1.63
N ASP A 6 3.64 10.30 -2.28
CA ASP A 6 3.73 11.71 -1.92
C ASP A 6 2.82 11.98 -0.72
N ASP A 7 3.44 12.20 0.44
CA ASP A 7 2.79 12.48 1.74
C ASP A 7 1.78 13.65 1.70
N LYS A 8 1.85 14.52 0.68
CA LYS A 8 0.88 15.62 0.52
C LYS A 8 -0.40 15.20 -0.21
N SER A 9 -0.37 14.10 -0.93
CA SER A 9 -1.45 13.65 -1.81
C SER A 9 -2.16 12.39 -1.31
N VAL A 10 -1.47 11.58 -0.51
CA VAL A 10 -1.97 10.28 -0.03
C VAL A 10 -1.90 10.23 1.49
N ASP A 11 -3.05 9.97 2.12
CA ASP A 11 -3.09 9.60 3.53
C ASP A 11 -2.63 8.14 3.70
N LEU A 12 -1.37 7.98 4.13
CA LEU A 12 -0.76 6.67 4.35
C LEU A 12 -1.45 5.85 5.45
N TYR A 13 -2.07 6.50 6.44
CA TYR A 13 -2.77 5.79 7.52
C TYR A 13 -4.07 5.18 6.99
N ASP A 14 -4.84 5.95 6.22
CA ASP A 14 -6.06 5.46 5.56
C ASP A 14 -5.74 4.36 4.53
N LEU A 15 -4.70 4.57 3.70
CA LEU A 15 -4.26 3.57 2.74
C LEU A 15 -3.83 2.27 3.42
N ALA A 16 -3.05 2.36 4.51
CA ALA A 16 -2.65 1.18 5.28
C ALA A 16 -3.86 0.48 5.91
N ALA A 17 -4.86 1.21 6.41
CA ALA A 17 -6.09 0.62 6.95
C ALA A 17 -6.87 -0.16 5.88
N LYS A 18 -7.03 0.42 4.68
CA LYS A 18 -7.67 -0.23 3.52
C LYS A 18 -6.93 -1.50 3.11
N LEU A 19 -5.61 -1.43 2.96
CA LEU A 19 -4.79 -2.58 2.57
C LEU A 19 -4.88 -3.71 3.60
N LYS A 20 -4.78 -3.41 4.90
CA LYS A 20 -4.92 -4.41 5.98
C LYS A 20 -6.28 -5.09 5.98
N SER A 21 -7.34 -4.31 5.82
CA SER A 21 -8.71 -4.84 5.78
C SER A 21 -8.91 -5.77 4.60
N LYS A 22 -8.39 -5.42 3.42
CA LYS A 22 -8.51 -6.21 2.19
C LYS A 22 -7.61 -7.45 2.15
N LEU A 23 -6.41 -7.35 2.70
CA LEU A 23 -5.43 -8.44 2.71
C LEU A 23 -5.56 -9.36 3.94
N ALA A 24 -6.43 -9.00 4.90
CA ALA A 24 -6.60 -9.69 6.17
C ALA A 24 -5.26 -9.90 6.91
N CYS A 25 -4.39 -8.89 6.85
CA CYS A 25 -3.03 -8.94 7.42
C CYS A 25 -2.80 -7.81 8.43
N GLY A 26 -1.86 -8.03 9.35
CA GLY A 26 -1.34 -6.97 10.21
C GLY A 26 -0.45 -6.00 9.43
N GLY A 27 -0.26 -4.80 9.98
CA GLY A 27 0.62 -3.80 9.38
C GLY A 27 0.49 -2.41 9.99
N THR A 28 1.39 -1.51 9.59
CA THR A 28 1.44 -0.13 10.08
C THR A 28 1.91 0.83 8.98
N ALA A 29 1.52 2.10 9.10
CA ALA A 29 2.11 3.20 8.34
C ALA A 29 3.05 3.97 9.28
N LYS A 30 4.32 4.12 8.88
CA LYS A 30 5.33 4.83 9.68
C LYS A 30 6.42 5.35 8.75
N ASN A 31 6.96 6.54 9.04
CA ASN A 31 8.10 7.12 8.31
C ASN A 31 7.90 7.18 6.78
N GLY A 32 6.73 7.60 6.30
CA GLY A 32 6.46 7.72 4.86
C GLY A 32 6.30 6.38 4.11
N ARG A 33 6.15 5.26 4.83
CA ARG A 33 5.98 3.93 4.24
C ARG A 33 4.91 3.10 4.94
N ILE A 34 4.41 2.09 4.25
CA ILE A 34 3.45 1.11 4.75
C ILE A 34 4.15 -0.25 4.85
N GLU A 35 4.11 -0.84 6.04
CA GLU A 35 4.64 -2.16 6.33
C GLU A 35 3.46 -3.13 6.55
N LEU A 36 3.41 -4.20 5.76
CA LEU A 36 2.40 -5.25 5.83
C LEU A 36 3.07 -6.58 6.16
N GLN A 37 2.40 -7.41 6.96
CA GLN A 37 2.88 -8.76 7.31
C GLN A 37 2.55 -9.76 6.20
N GLY A 38 3.51 -10.65 5.89
CA GLY A 38 3.36 -11.67 4.85
C GLY A 38 3.78 -11.20 3.45
N ASP A 39 3.77 -12.12 2.48
CA ASP A 39 4.02 -11.80 1.08
C ASP A 39 2.71 -11.52 0.36
N HIS A 40 2.40 -10.24 0.25
CA HIS A 40 1.20 -9.73 -0.42
C HIS A 40 1.51 -8.80 -1.59
N ARG A 41 2.74 -8.83 -2.12
CA ARG A 41 3.22 -7.88 -3.12
C ARG A 41 2.29 -7.73 -4.32
N TYR A 42 1.92 -8.84 -4.95
CA TYR A 42 1.01 -8.86 -6.10
C TYR A 42 -0.40 -8.40 -5.73
N LYS A 43 -0.94 -8.87 -4.61
CA LYS A 43 -2.30 -8.47 -4.17
C LYS A 43 -2.34 -6.98 -3.79
N ALA A 44 -1.28 -6.46 -3.19
CA ALA A 44 -1.18 -5.05 -2.83
C ALA A 44 -1.11 -4.17 -4.08
N ARG A 45 -0.38 -4.60 -5.12
CA ARG A 45 -0.40 -3.94 -6.44
C ARG A 45 -1.81 -3.89 -7.02
N GLU A 46 -2.52 -5.01 -7.09
CA GLU A 46 -3.89 -5.03 -7.62
C GLU A 46 -4.82 -4.09 -6.83
N LEU A 47 -4.73 -4.10 -5.49
CA LEU A 47 -5.51 -3.20 -4.65
C LEU A 47 -5.16 -1.73 -4.87
N LEU A 48 -3.89 -1.39 -5.07
CA LEU A 48 -3.48 -0.02 -5.41
C LEU A 48 -4.09 0.41 -6.76
N ILE A 49 -4.10 -0.48 -7.75
CA ILE A 49 -4.73 -0.20 -9.05
C ILE A 49 -6.24 0.02 -8.87
N GLU A 50 -6.92 -0.82 -8.08
CA GLU A 50 -8.34 -0.64 -7.74
C GLU A 50 -8.63 0.68 -7.02
N LEU A 51 -7.67 1.18 -6.23
CA LEU A 51 -7.76 2.46 -5.51
C LEU A 51 -7.44 3.68 -6.39
N GLY A 52 -7.12 3.47 -7.67
CA GLY A 52 -6.89 4.53 -8.66
C GLY A 52 -5.43 4.90 -8.89
N PHE A 53 -4.47 4.14 -8.35
CA PHE A 53 -3.05 4.34 -8.65
C PHE A 53 -2.72 3.81 -10.06
N ASN A 54 -1.90 4.56 -10.81
CA ASN A 54 -1.49 4.13 -12.15
C ASN A 54 -0.60 2.87 -12.05
N PRO A 55 -0.97 1.74 -12.69
CA PRO A 55 -0.17 0.52 -12.69
C PRO A 55 1.26 0.69 -13.20
N GLU A 56 1.52 1.65 -14.09
CA GLU A 56 2.87 1.93 -14.62
C GLU A 56 3.79 2.54 -13.56
N ASN A 57 3.23 3.17 -12.53
CA ASN A 57 3.98 3.79 -11.43
C ASN A 57 4.18 2.83 -10.25
N ILE A 58 3.76 1.57 -10.35
CA ILE A 58 3.87 0.58 -9.29
C ILE A 58 4.91 -0.47 -9.67
N LEU A 59 6.09 -0.37 -9.06
CA LEU A 59 7.12 -1.40 -9.14
C LEU A 59 6.93 -2.44 -8.03
N VAL A 60 7.11 -3.71 -8.39
CA VAL A 60 7.08 -4.85 -7.46
C VAL A 60 8.40 -5.60 -7.59
N GLU A 61 9.15 -5.68 -6.50
CA GLU A 61 10.43 -6.40 -6.37
C GLU A 61 10.33 -7.55 -5.37
#